data_AF-A0A2Z5K930-F1
#
_entry.id   AF-A0A2Z5K930-F1
#
_cell.length_a   1.000
_cell.length_b   1.000
_cell.length_c   1.000
_cell.angle_alpha   90.00
_cell.angle_beta   90.00
_cell.angle_gamma   90.00
#
_symmetry.space_group_name_H-M   'P 1'
#
loop_
_entity.id
_entity.type
_entity.pdbx_description
1 polymer ?
#
loop_
_entity_poly.entity_id
_entity_poly.type
_entity_poly.pdbx_seq_one_letter_code
_entity_poly.pdbx_strand_id
1 'polypeptide(L)'
;MRRGELGGRAAALVVLRFAGAAATVWLLINAYFLVSEPGTWLRGIALPLTQGAVLHGQGVVDVSLYLTNGSDRLDWYSRASLLLFAGLLALFVLFVRRLGPAATVLPWCAFYLATRSQDGYYLMMTPLWLAAAVTAPASAFARAWQPRPRPLSGQRRRPARFAAAALLLAPALTCAVVAATGTPPLRMQVTAARHPTPGTVSRLTLQVTNTAGTALAPHFTLTLGQGMDPYWRIVRGPRTLPAHSTARYELRPPSGRFRLPGPHARIRLRAFTASPQTLSSADVQGEVRRPG
;
A
#
# COMPACT_ATOMS: atom_id res chain seq x y z
N MET A 1 -8.91 -27.41 -9.61
CA MET A 1 -9.72 -28.02 -10.69
C MET A 1 -9.12 -29.34 -11.17
N ARG A 2 -8.00 -29.33 -11.92
CA ARG A 2 -7.39 -30.53 -12.56
C ARG A 2 -7.14 -31.72 -11.64
N ARG A 3 -6.75 -31.52 -10.38
CA ARG A 3 -6.58 -32.63 -9.41
C ARG A 3 -7.85 -33.45 -9.18
N GLY A 4 -9.03 -32.83 -9.28
CA GLY A 4 -10.31 -33.52 -9.15
C GLY A 4 -10.74 -34.28 -10.41
N GLU A 5 -10.15 -33.95 -11.56
CA GLU A 5 -10.47 -34.55 -12.87
C GLU A 5 -9.47 -35.62 -13.27
N LEU A 6 -8.17 -35.37 -13.05
CA LEU A 6 -7.06 -36.17 -13.57
C LEU A 6 -6.33 -36.99 -12.47
N GLY A 7 -6.71 -36.80 -11.20
CA GLY A 7 -5.96 -37.31 -10.06
C GLY A 7 -4.71 -36.47 -9.72
N GLY A 8 -4.00 -36.84 -8.65
CA GLY A 8 -2.90 -36.05 -8.07
C GLY A 8 -1.68 -35.90 -8.99
N ARG A 9 -1.18 -37.03 -9.51
CA ARG A 9 0.06 -37.08 -10.30
C ARG A 9 -0.07 -36.33 -11.63
N ALA A 10 -1.12 -36.60 -12.40
CA ALA A 10 -1.34 -35.95 -13.68
C ALA A 10 -1.60 -34.43 -13.52
N ALA A 11 -2.34 -34.03 -12.49
CA ALA A 11 -2.53 -32.61 -12.20
C ALA A 11 -1.22 -31.91 -11.80
N ALA A 12 -0.34 -32.58 -11.03
CA ALA A 12 0.96 -32.05 -10.69
C ALA A 12 1.84 -31.86 -11.93
N LEU A 13 1.84 -32.80 -12.87
CA LEU A 13 2.58 -32.69 -14.13
C LEU A 13 2.10 -31.48 -14.97
N VAL A 14 0.79 -31.25 -15.02
CA VAL A 14 0.23 -30.06 -15.72
C VAL A 14 0.73 -28.78 -15.07
N VAL A 15 0.64 -28.66 -13.74
CA VAL A 15 1.14 -27.48 -13.01
C VAL A 15 2.64 -27.29 -13.26
N LEU A 16 3.43 -28.36 -13.20
CA LEU A 16 4.87 -28.32 -13.38
C LEU A 16 5.26 -27.91 -14.80
N ARG A 17 4.50 -28.33 -15.81
CA ARG A 17 4.69 -27.87 -17.20
C ARG A 17 4.48 -26.37 -17.35
N PHE A 18 3.38 -25.83 -16.81
CA PHE A 18 3.11 -24.39 -16.88
C PHE A 18 4.09 -23.57 -16.04
N ALA A 19 4.40 -24.03 -14.82
CA ALA A 19 5.37 -23.39 -13.95
C ALA A 19 6.77 -23.41 -14.57
N GLY A 20 7.18 -24.53 -15.18
CA GLY A 20 8.44 -24.66 -15.89
C GLY A 20 8.52 -23.72 -17.09
N ALA A 21 7.48 -23.66 -17.93
CA ALA A 21 7.44 -22.72 -19.05
C ALA A 21 7.53 -21.26 -18.58
N ALA A 22 6.77 -20.88 -17.56
CA ALA A 22 6.80 -19.53 -17.00
C ALA A 22 8.18 -19.18 -16.41
N ALA A 23 8.77 -20.09 -15.63
CA ALA A 23 10.10 -19.92 -15.05
C ALA A 23 11.18 -19.79 -16.14
N THR A 24 11.13 -20.65 -17.16
CA THR A 24 12.07 -20.60 -18.29
C THR A 24 11.96 -19.28 -19.04
N VAL A 25 10.76 -18.83 -19.41
CA VAL A 25 10.56 -17.55 -20.10
C VAL A 25 11.05 -16.39 -19.23
N TRP A 26 10.71 -16.39 -17.93
CA TRP A 26 11.17 -15.36 -17.01
C TRP A 26 12.70 -15.32 -16.90
N LEU A 27 13.36 -16.47 -16.78
CA LEU A 27 14.83 -16.58 -16.76
C LEU A 27 15.44 -16.11 -18.08
N LEU A 28 14.86 -16.46 -19.23
CA LEU A 28 15.35 -16.02 -20.54
C LEU A 28 15.28 -14.50 -20.70
N ILE A 29 14.15 -13.89 -20.33
CA ILE A 29 13.99 -12.43 -20.35
C ILE A 29 14.99 -11.74 -19.42
N ASN A 30 15.32 -12.37 -18.29
CA ASN A 30 16.25 -11.82 -17.29
C ASN A 30 17.70 -12.28 -17.46
N ALA A 31 18.01 -13.10 -18.47
CA ALA A 31 19.29 -13.81 -18.59
C ALA A 31 20.48 -12.84 -18.62
N TYR A 32 20.34 -11.73 -19.35
CA TYR A 32 21.35 -10.68 -19.39
C TYR A 32 21.68 -10.16 -17.98
N PHE A 33 20.67 -9.69 -17.23
CA PHE A 33 20.85 -9.12 -15.89
C PHE A 33 21.34 -10.13 -14.86
N LEU A 34 20.90 -11.38 -14.97
CA LEU A 34 21.36 -12.49 -14.14
C LEU A 34 22.88 -12.73 -14.29
N VAL A 35 23.40 -12.61 -15.51
CA VAL A 35 24.81 -12.87 -15.81
C VAL A 35 25.67 -11.62 -15.60
N SER A 36 25.21 -10.45 -16.03
CA SER A 36 26.00 -9.21 -15.99
C SER A 36 25.96 -8.52 -14.63
N GLU A 37 24.83 -8.56 -13.91
CA GLU A 37 24.61 -7.77 -12.70
C GLU A 37 23.76 -8.49 -11.62
N PRO A 38 24.12 -9.72 -11.19
CA PRO A 38 23.27 -10.56 -10.33
C PRO A 38 22.86 -9.89 -9.02
N GLY A 39 23.77 -9.13 -8.39
CA GLY A 39 23.48 -8.43 -7.14
C GLY A 39 22.56 -7.22 -7.30
N THR A 40 22.63 -6.50 -8.41
CA THR A 40 21.73 -5.38 -8.72
C THR A 40 20.36 -5.92 -9.14
N TRP A 41 20.35 -6.99 -9.94
CA TRP A 41 19.14 -7.70 -10.35
C TRP A 41 18.34 -8.24 -9.16
N LEU A 42 18.99 -8.96 -8.22
CA LEU A 42 18.34 -9.48 -7.01
C LEU A 42 17.76 -8.34 -6.16
N ARG A 43 18.53 -7.27 -5.94
CA ARG A 43 18.05 -6.08 -5.21
C ARG A 43 16.88 -5.45 -5.94
N GLY A 44 16.93 -5.35 -7.27
CA GLY A 44 15.88 -4.81 -8.12
C GLY A 44 14.56 -5.57 -8.01
N ILE A 45 14.58 -6.90 -8.09
CA ILE A 45 13.39 -7.74 -7.91
C ILE A 45 12.86 -7.65 -6.47
N ALA A 46 13.74 -7.43 -5.49
CA ALA A 46 13.35 -7.26 -4.11
C ALA A 46 12.89 -5.82 -3.78
N LEU A 47 13.07 -4.82 -4.65
CA LEU A 47 12.63 -3.44 -4.40
C LEU A 47 11.16 -3.33 -4.01
N PRO A 48 10.21 -4.06 -4.62
CA PRO A 48 8.83 -4.07 -4.16
C PRO A 48 8.65 -4.58 -2.72
N LEU A 49 9.61 -5.27 -2.12
CA LEU A 49 9.57 -5.72 -0.74
C LEU A 49 10.39 -4.81 0.19
N THR A 50 11.46 -4.19 -0.31
CA THR A 50 12.44 -3.44 0.49
C THR A 50 12.34 -1.92 0.38
N GLN A 51 11.75 -1.40 -0.71
CA GLN A 51 11.68 0.02 -0.95
C GLN A 51 10.58 0.67 -0.10
N GLY A 52 10.99 1.65 0.72
CA GLY A 52 10.10 2.61 1.38
C GLY A 52 9.48 3.57 0.37
N ALA A 53 8.57 3.05 -0.45
CA ALA A 53 7.88 3.83 -1.47
C ALA A 53 6.93 4.84 -0.83
N VAL A 54 6.78 6.00 -1.47
CA VAL A 54 5.87 7.04 -0.99
C VAL A 54 4.43 6.55 -1.05
N LEU A 55 3.68 6.83 0.02
CA LEU A 55 2.29 6.40 0.15
C LEU A 55 1.43 7.05 -0.93
N HIS A 56 0.91 6.23 -1.82
CA HIS A 56 0.01 6.65 -2.88
C HIS A 56 -1.05 5.59 -3.18
N GLY A 57 -1.29 4.69 -2.21
CA GLY A 57 -2.33 3.68 -2.33
C GLY A 57 -3.72 4.28 -2.28
N GLN A 58 -4.64 3.59 -2.93
CA GLN A 58 -6.07 3.87 -2.90
C GLN A 58 -6.73 2.78 -2.06
N GLY A 59 -7.70 3.16 -1.24
CA GLY A 59 -8.39 2.24 -0.33
C GLY A 59 -8.16 2.63 1.13
N VAL A 60 -7.88 1.66 2.01
CA VAL A 60 -7.96 1.94 3.46
C VAL A 60 -6.85 2.89 3.94
N VAL A 61 -5.74 3.01 3.20
CA VAL A 61 -4.69 4.00 3.47
C VAL A 61 -5.19 5.46 3.29
N ASP A 62 -6.26 5.68 2.53
CA ASP A 62 -6.89 6.99 2.35
C ASP A 62 -7.44 7.55 3.66
N VAL A 63 -7.77 6.68 4.62
CA VAL A 63 -8.13 7.10 5.98
C VAL A 63 -6.99 7.87 6.63
N SER A 64 -5.75 7.37 6.50
CA SER A 64 -4.56 8.02 7.03
C SER A 64 -4.17 9.27 6.22
N LEU A 65 -4.38 9.26 4.91
CA LEU A 65 -4.00 10.36 4.01
C LEU A 65 -4.98 11.54 4.04
N TYR A 66 -6.29 11.28 4.12
CA TYR A 66 -7.33 12.28 3.85
C TYR A 66 -8.31 12.47 5.00
N LEU A 67 -8.67 11.42 5.72
CA LEU A 67 -9.68 11.50 6.79
C LEU A 67 -9.08 11.84 8.15
N THR A 68 -7.83 11.48 8.38
CA THR A 68 -7.08 11.80 9.60
C THR A 68 -5.91 12.75 9.29
N ASN A 69 -5.16 13.08 10.33
CA ASN A 69 -3.93 13.86 10.20
C ASN A 69 -2.69 12.96 10.02
N GLY A 70 -2.86 11.66 9.79
CA GLY A 70 -1.77 10.72 9.57
C GLY A 70 -1.76 9.57 10.59
N SER A 71 -0.66 8.82 10.60
CA SER A 71 -0.48 7.62 11.41
C SER A 71 1.01 7.37 11.64
N ASP A 72 1.36 6.90 12.84
CA ASP A 72 2.69 6.50 13.27
C ASP A 72 3.02 5.04 12.92
N ARG A 73 2.08 4.32 12.32
CA ARG A 73 2.11 2.86 12.16
C ARG A 73 1.62 2.42 10.79
N LEU A 74 2.11 3.08 9.73
CA LEU A 74 1.66 2.84 8.36
C LEU A 74 2.12 1.51 7.78
N ASP A 75 3.19 0.93 8.31
CA ASP A 75 3.68 -0.39 7.94
C ASP A 75 2.63 -1.49 8.22
N TRP A 76 1.71 -1.25 9.16
CA TRP A 76 0.60 -2.15 9.45
C TRP A 76 -0.38 -2.29 8.28
N TYR A 77 -0.50 -1.32 7.38
CA TYR A 77 -1.26 -1.48 6.14
C TYR A 77 -0.62 -2.54 5.22
N SER A 78 0.71 -2.51 5.08
CA SER A 78 1.44 -3.53 4.32
C SER A 78 1.30 -4.92 4.96
N ARG A 79 1.36 -5.02 6.30
CA ARG A 79 1.07 -6.27 7.03
C ARG A 79 -0.36 -6.74 6.80
N ALA A 80 -1.32 -5.83 6.85
CA ALA A 80 -2.74 -6.12 6.61
C ALA A 80 -2.96 -6.68 5.19
N SER A 81 -2.32 -6.08 4.18
CA SER A 81 -2.36 -6.55 2.79
C SER A 81 -1.81 -7.97 2.64
N LEU A 82 -0.63 -8.26 3.21
CA LEU A 82 -0.03 -9.60 3.18
C LEU A 82 -0.88 -10.65 3.90
N LEU A 83 -1.40 -10.32 5.08
CA LEU A 83 -2.28 -11.20 5.86
C LEU A 83 -3.62 -11.43 5.14
N LEU A 84 -4.17 -10.40 4.48
CA LEU A 84 -5.39 -10.55 3.69
C LEU A 84 -5.13 -11.46 2.50
N PHE A 85 -4.02 -11.29 1.78
CA PHE A 85 -3.64 -12.17 0.69
C PHE A 85 -3.53 -13.64 1.15
N ALA A 86 -2.82 -13.89 2.25
CA ALA A 86 -2.66 -15.22 2.82
C ALA A 86 -4.01 -15.82 3.27
N GLY A 87 -4.85 -15.02 3.93
CA GLY A 87 -6.20 -15.42 4.36
C GLY A 87 -7.11 -15.75 3.18
N LEU A 88 -7.11 -14.94 2.13
CA LEU A 88 -7.89 -15.17 0.91
C LEU A 88 -7.39 -16.40 0.13
N LEU A 89 -6.07 -16.63 0.10
CA LEU A 89 -5.50 -17.84 -0.50
C LEU A 89 -5.93 -19.09 0.27
N ALA A 90 -5.86 -19.06 1.61
CA ALA A 90 -6.33 -20.16 2.45
C ALA A 90 -7.82 -20.42 2.25
N LEU A 91 -8.65 -19.36 2.23
CA LEU A 91 -10.07 -19.46 1.95
C LEU A 91 -10.35 -20.02 0.55
N PHE A 92 -9.61 -19.56 -0.46
CA PHE A 92 -9.73 -20.06 -1.81
C PHE A 92 -9.44 -21.56 -1.87
N VAL A 93 -8.37 -22.04 -1.23
CA VAL A 93 -8.04 -23.47 -1.15
C VAL A 93 -9.12 -24.25 -0.41
N LEU A 94 -9.55 -23.78 0.75
CA LEU A 94 -10.54 -24.44 1.60
C LEU A 94 -11.94 -24.45 0.98
N PHE A 95 -12.28 -23.49 0.11
CA PHE A 95 -13.62 -23.28 -0.45
C PHE A 95 -13.61 -23.12 -1.98
N VAL A 96 -12.67 -23.76 -2.68
CA VAL A 96 -12.45 -23.59 -4.13
C VAL A 96 -13.68 -23.87 -4.98
N ARG A 97 -14.57 -24.78 -4.54
CA ARG A 97 -15.81 -25.08 -5.26
C ARG A 97 -16.80 -23.90 -5.28
N ARG A 98 -16.71 -23.02 -4.28
CA ARG A 98 -17.54 -21.82 -4.15
C ARG A 98 -16.81 -20.57 -4.66
N LEU A 99 -15.53 -20.44 -4.33
CA LEU A 99 -14.72 -19.26 -4.64
C LEU A 99 -14.00 -19.36 -5.99
N GLY A 100 -14.08 -20.50 -6.66
CA GLY A 100 -13.48 -20.76 -7.98
C GLY A 100 -13.72 -19.65 -9.01
N PRO A 101 -14.97 -19.21 -9.25
CA PRO A 101 -15.26 -18.12 -10.17
C PRO A 101 -14.58 -16.80 -9.83
N ALA A 102 -14.24 -16.57 -8.56
CA ALA A 102 -13.57 -15.36 -8.09
C ALA A 102 -12.04 -15.48 -8.06
N ALA A 103 -11.44 -16.57 -8.56
CA ALA A 103 -10.00 -16.83 -8.47
C ALA A 103 -9.14 -15.69 -9.04
N THR A 104 -9.60 -15.03 -10.10
CA THR A 104 -8.88 -13.94 -10.78
C THR A 104 -9.03 -12.59 -10.08
N VAL A 105 -10.02 -12.44 -9.19
CA VAL A 105 -10.33 -11.19 -8.48
C VAL A 105 -9.78 -11.22 -7.05
N LEU A 106 -9.86 -12.36 -6.35
CA LEU A 106 -9.48 -12.49 -4.94
C LEU A 106 -8.08 -11.94 -4.60
N PRO A 107 -7.02 -12.21 -5.37
CA PRO A 107 -5.70 -11.63 -5.11
C PRO A 107 -5.71 -10.10 -5.04
N TRP A 108 -6.61 -9.47 -5.81
CA TRP A 108 -6.70 -8.01 -5.90
C TRP A 108 -7.37 -7.37 -4.69
N CYS A 109 -8.11 -8.11 -3.89
CA CYS A 109 -8.65 -7.56 -2.64
C CYS A 109 -7.54 -7.18 -1.64
N ALA A 110 -6.41 -7.90 -1.67
CA ALA A 110 -5.25 -7.58 -0.83
C ALA A 110 -4.65 -6.21 -1.15
N PHE A 111 -4.72 -5.81 -2.43
CA PHE A 111 -4.19 -4.54 -2.89
C PHE A 111 -4.94 -3.36 -2.25
N TYR A 112 -6.24 -3.45 -1.99
CA TYR A 112 -7.02 -2.37 -1.34
C TYR A 112 -6.50 -1.93 0.05
N LEU A 113 -5.67 -2.76 0.70
CA LEU A 113 -4.99 -2.45 1.97
C LEU A 113 -3.55 -1.96 1.80
N ALA A 114 -2.98 -2.03 0.59
CA ALA A 114 -1.59 -1.71 0.36
C ALA A 114 -1.37 -0.19 0.26
N THR A 115 -0.18 0.24 0.66
CA THR A 115 0.23 1.65 0.73
C THR A 115 0.63 2.26 -0.62
N ARG A 116 0.57 1.49 -1.71
CA ARG A 116 1.10 1.85 -3.05
C ARG A 116 0.00 2.05 -4.05
N SER A 117 0.22 2.95 -5.03
CA SER A 117 -0.75 3.27 -6.10
C SER A 117 -1.19 2.05 -6.89
N GLN A 118 -2.50 1.99 -7.19
CA GLN A 118 -3.16 0.79 -7.72
C GLN A 118 -4.00 1.01 -8.96
N ASP A 119 -4.21 2.26 -9.37
CA ASP A 119 -5.09 2.63 -10.46
C ASP A 119 -4.86 1.81 -11.73
N GLY A 120 -3.59 1.71 -12.15
CA GLY A 120 -3.22 0.94 -13.33
C GLY A 120 -3.57 -0.54 -13.22
N TYR A 121 -3.47 -1.12 -12.03
CA TYR A 121 -3.68 -2.54 -11.84
C TYR A 121 -5.16 -2.93 -11.95
N TYR A 122 -6.07 -2.21 -11.30
CA TYR A 122 -7.50 -2.54 -11.41
C TYR A 122 -8.01 -2.37 -12.84
N LEU A 123 -7.57 -1.30 -13.52
CA LEU A 123 -7.97 -1.03 -14.90
C LEU A 123 -7.44 -2.09 -15.87
N MET A 124 -6.14 -2.44 -15.78
CA MET A 124 -5.52 -3.43 -16.66
C MET A 124 -6.09 -4.85 -16.49
N MET A 125 -6.61 -5.16 -15.30
CA MET A 125 -7.14 -6.48 -14.98
C MET A 125 -8.63 -6.62 -15.27
N THR A 126 -9.34 -5.52 -15.52
CA THR A 126 -10.78 -5.53 -15.79
C THR A 126 -11.16 -6.42 -17.00
N PRO A 127 -10.43 -6.40 -18.14
CA PRO A 127 -10.70 -7.33 -19.24
C PRO A 127 -10.53 -8.79 -18.84
N LEU A 128 -9.52 -9.12 -18.02
CA LEU A 128 -9.33 -10.48 -17.51
C LEU A 128 -10.50 -10.90 -16.61
N TRP A 129 -10.99 -10.01 -15.75
CA TRP A 129 -12.11 -10.31 -14.87
C TRP A 129 -13.41 -10.53 -15.65
N LEU A 130 -13.66 -9.72 -16.69
CA LEU A 130 -14.79 -9.93 -17.58
C LEU A 130 -14.68 -11.28 -18.30
N ALA A 131 -13.52 -11.57 -18.88
CA ALA A 131 -13.28 -12.86 -19.53
C ALA A 131 -13.48 -14.03 -18.56
N ALA A 132 -12.96 -13.93 -17.33
CA ALA A 132 -13.13 -14.95 -16.30
C ALA A 132 -14.60 -15.12 -15.88
N ALA A 133 -15.34 -14.02 -15.71
CA ALA A 133 -16.77 -14.06 -15.35
C ALA A 133 -17.61 -14.79 -16.41
N VAL A 134 -17.25 -14.63 -17.69
CA VAL A 134 -17.93 -15.30 -18.82
C VAL A 134 -17.48 -16.75 -18.99
N THR A 135 -16.20 -17.05 -18.79
CA THR A 135 -15.60 -18.35 -19.15
C THR A 135 -15.42 -19.34 -17.99
N ALA A 136 -15.57 -18.88 -16.73
CA ALA A 136 -15.34 -19.70 -15.54
C ALA A 136 -16.63 -19.85 -14.69
N PRO A 137 -17.69 -20.50 -15.21
CA PRO A 137 -18.93 -20.68 -14.46
C PRO A 137 -18.72 -21.53 -13.20
N ALA A 138 -19.58 -21.35 -12.20
CA ALA A 138 -19.51 -22.10 -10.94
C ALA A 138 -19.54 -23.63 -11.15
N SER A 139 -20.23 -24.10 -12.20
CA SER A 139 -20.29 -25.51 -12.58
C SER A 139 -18.92 -26.11 -12.91
N ALA A 140 -18.00 -25.33 -13.49
CA ALA A 140 -16.63 -25.76 -13.77
C ALA A 140 -15.85 -26.12 -12.50
N PHE A 141 -16.27 -25.58 -11.35
CA PHE A 141 -15.62 -25.83 -10.06
C PHE A 141 -16.34 -26.88 -9.21
N ALA A 142 -17.51 -27.39 -9.62
CA ALA A 142 -18.31 -28.33 -8.82
C ALA A 142 -17.54 -29.60 -8.43
N ARG A 143 -16.68 -30.09 -9.33
CA ARG A 143 -15.82 -31.27 -9.14
C ARG A 143 -14.38 -30.93 -8.72
N ALA A 144 -14.08 -29.66 -8.46
CA ALA A 144 -12.74 -29.28 -8.02
C ALA A 144 -12.36 -30.05 -6.74
N TRP A 145 -11.12 -30.53 -6.71
CA TRP A 145 -10.54 -31.08 -5.49
C TRP A 145 -10.50 -29.99 -4.41
N GLN A 146 -11.00 -30.31 -3.22
CA GLN A 146 -11.10 -29.40 -2.07
C GLN A 146 -10.70 -30.18 -0.81
N PRO A 147 -9.85 -29.64 0.06
CA PRO A 147 -9.57 -30.24 1.35
C PRO A 147 -10.84 -30.31 2.21
N ARG A 148 -11.05 -31.42 2.91
CA ARG A 148 -12.20 -31.64 3.80
C ARG A 148 -11.72 -31.90 5.22
N PRO A 149 -11.19 -30.90 5.94
CA PRO A 149 -10.84 -31.08 7.33
C PRO A 149 -12.11 -31.38 8.13
N ARG A 150 -12.01 -32.35 9.07
CA ARG A 150 -13.13 -32.85 9.91
C ARG A 150 -14.03 -31.74 10.50
N PRO A 151 -13.51 -30.63 11.06
CA PRO A 151 -14.38 -29.58 11.62
C PRO A 151 -15.24 -28.86 10.56
N LEU A 152 -14.83 -28.83 9.28
CA LEU A 152 -15.55 -28.15 8.20
C LEU A 152 -16.54 -29.06 7.43
N SER A 153 -16.54 -30.36 7.73
CA SER A 153 -17.39 -31.37 7.08
C SER A 153 -18.50 -31.94 7.96
N GLY A 154 -18.45 -31.72 9.29
CA GLY A 154 -19.38 -32.31 10.25
C GLY A 154 -20.74 -31.58 10.39
N GLN A 155 -21.52 -31.98 11.40
CA GLN A 155 -22.89 -31.49 11.67
C GLN A 155 -22.93 -29.97 11.96
N ARG A 156 -21.84 -29.42 12.55
CA ARG A 156 -21.65 -27.97 12.78
C ARG A 156 -20.93 -27.24 11.63
N ARG A 157 -21.02 -27.74 10.39
CA ARG A 157 -20.29 -27.18 9.23
C ARG A 157 -20.52 -25.69 8.97
N ARG A 158 -21.74 -25.19 9.16
CA ARG A 158 -22.05 -23.76 8.88
C ARG A 158 -21.31 -22.83 9.83
N PRO A 159 -21.48 -22.93 11.17
CA PRO A 159 -20.74 -22.08 12.10
C PRO A 159 -19.23 -22.30 12.00
N ALA A 160 -18.75 -23.53 11.79
CA ALA A 160 -17.32 -23.79 11.64
C ALA A 160 -16.69 -23.09 10.42
N ARG A 161 -17.43 -22.98 9.30
CA ARG A 161 -16.97 -22.25 8.11
C ARG A 161 -16.91 -20.74 8.34
N PHE A 162 -17.91 -20.17 9.03
CA PHE A 162 -17.89 -18.76 9.41
C PHE A 162 -16.73 -18.47 10.37
N ALA A 163 -16.52 -19.32 11.38
CA ALA A 163 -15.41 -19.20 12.31
C ALA A 163 -14.06 -19.29 11.57
N ALA A 164 -13.89 -20.22 10.63
CA ALA A 164 -12.68 -20.31 9.82
C ALA A 164 -12.44 -19.04 8.98
N ALA A 165 -13.49 -18.50 8.36
CA ALA A 165 -13.38 -17.24 7.62
C ALA A 165 -13.03 -16.05 8.51
N ALA A 166 -13.68 -15.93 9.66
CA ALA A 166 -13.37 -14.90 10.64
C ALA A 166 -11.93 -15.01 11.13
N LEU A 167 -11.47 -16.22 11.50
CA LEU A 167 -10.10 -16.46 11.96
C LEU A 167 -9.04 -16.14 10.90
N LEU A 168 -9.32 -16.44 9.63
CA LEU A 168 -8.38 -16.18 8.54
C LEU A 168 -8.31 -14.70 8.13
N LEU A 169 -9.39 -13.94 8.34
CA LEU A 169 -9.48 -12.53 7.93
C LEU A 169 -9.26 -11.54 9.08
N ALA A 170 -9.51 -11.94 10.33
CA ALA A 170 -9.38 -11.08 11.51
C ALA A 170 -7.98 -10.45 11.65
N PRO A 171 -6.86 -11.16 11.47
CA PRO A 171 -5.53 -10.55 11.60
C PRO A 171 -5.31 -9.38 10.63
N ALA A 172 -5.79 -9.51 9.38
CA ALA A 172 -5.70 -8.46 8.39
C ALA A 172 -6.56 -7.23 8.79
N LEU A 173 -7.79 -7.48 9.23
CA LEU A 173 -8.69 -6.42 9.70
C LEU A 173 -8.11 -5.69 10.91
N THR A 174 -7.60 -6.42 11.91
CA THR A 174 -6.94 -5.83 13.07
C THR A 174 -5.76 -4.97 12.66
N CYS A 175 -4.90 -5.44 11.75
CA CYS A 175 -3.78 -4.65 11.26
C CYS A 175 -4.23 -3.36 10.56
N ALA A 176 -5.28 -3.43 9.73
CA ALA A 176 -5.83 -2.26 9.04
C ALA A 176 -6.42 -1.24 10.02
N VAL A 177 -7.15 -1.69 11.04
CA VAL A 177 -7.71 -0.84 12.10
C VAL A 177 -6.60 -0.19 12.92
N VAL A 178 -5.58 -0.97 13.31
CA VAL A 178 -4.39 -0.45 14.00
C VAL A 178 -3.74 0.65 13.16
N ALA A 179 -3.49 0.41 11.87
CA ALA A 179 -2.91 1.40 10.97
C ALA A 179 -3.76 2.69 10.90
N ALA A 180 -5.06 2.55 10.68
CA ALA A 180 -6.01 3.65 10.48
C ALA A 180 -6.28 4.49 11.74
N THR A 181 -6.14 3.89 12.92
CA THR A 181 -6.32 4.56 14.22
C THR A 181 -5.00 5.08 14.79
N GLY A 182 -3.90 5.05 14.02
CA GLY A 182 -2.64 5.65 14.42
C GLY A 182 -2.72 7.16 14.62
N THR A 183 -1.74 7.70 15.33
CA THR A 183 -1.67 9.14 15.60
C THR A 183 -0.48 9.74 14.86
N PRO A 184 -0.60 10.95 14.31
CA PRO A 184 0.53 11.59 13.63
C PRO A 184 1.64 11.95 14.64
N PRO A 185 2.88 11.49 14.44
CA PRO A 185 3.96 11.72 15.41
C PRO A 185 4.64 13.09 15.28
N LEU A 186 4.35 13.87 14.25
CA LEU A 186 4.91 15.20 14.04
C LEU A 186 3.82 16.26 14.11
N ARG A 187 3.92 17.18 15.08
CA ARG A 187 3.14 18.43 15.08
C ARG A 187 3.89 19.45 14.25
N MET A 188 3.20 20.06 13.28
CA MET A 188 3.80 20.98 12.33
C MET A 188 3.03 22.29 12.32
N GLN A 189 3.75 23.40 12.36
CA GLN A 189 3.19 24.74 12.25
C GLN A 189 3.99 25.53 11.23
N VAL A 190 3.31 26.15 10.27
CA VAL A 190 3.94 27.12 9.37
C VAL A 190 4.12 28.43 10.13
N THR A 191 5.36 28.91 10.20
CA THR A 191 5.71 30.16 10.89
C THR A 191 5.98 31.30 9.93
N ALA A 192 6.38 31.01 8.68
CA ALA A 192 6.55 32.02 7.64
C ALA A 192 6.46 31.40 6.24
N ALA A 193 5.96 32.16 5.26
CA ALA A 193 5.96 31.81 3.85
C ALA A 193 6.52 32.96 3.00
N ARG A 194 7.44 32.67 2.08
CA ARG A 194 8.07 33.68 1.22
C ARG A 194 7.50 33.67 -0.19
N HIS A 195 6.91 34.78 -0.59
CA HIS A 195 6.24 34.96 -1.88
C HIS A 195 7.10 35.82 -2.82
N PRO A 196 7.74 35.24 -3.85
CA PRO A 196 8.48 36.06 -4.82
C PRO A 196 7.56 36.79 -5.79
N THR A 197 6.36 36.26 -6.03
CA THR A 197 5.30 36.89 -6.83
C THR A 197 3.94 36.59 -6.19
N PRO A 198 2.89 37.37 -6.50
CA PRO A 198 1.52 36.98 -6.16
C PRO A 198 1.23 35.56 -6.64
N GLY A 199 0.62 34.74 -5.78
CA GLY A 199 0.22 33.38 -6.11
C GLY A 199 1.35 32.33 -6.17
N THR A 200 2.58 32.64 -5.74
CA THR A 200 3.64 31.62 -5.62
C THR A 200 4.33 31.63 -4.27
N VAL A 201 4.88 30.48 -3.87
CA VAL A 201 5.69 30.31 -2.66
C VAL A 201 7.06 29.77 -3.06
N SER A 202 8.12 30.42 -2.58
CA SER A 202 9.51 30.03 -2.84
C SER A 202 10.20 29.40 -1.64
N ARG A 203 9.79 29.76 -0.42
CA ARG A 203 10.28 29.18 0.82
C ARG A 203 9.16 29.05 1.85
N LEU A 204 9.23 28.00 2.65
CA LEU A 204 8.32 27.75 3.76
C LEU A 204 9.13 27.51 5.01
N THR A 205 8.84 28.25 6.07
CA THR A 205 9.44 28.03 7.40
C THR A 205 8.45 27.29 8.28
N LEU A 206 8.91 26.20 8.88
CA LEU A 206 8.12 25.35 9.76
C LEU A 206 8.74 25.31 11.15
N GLN A 207 7.89 25.21 12.17
CA GLN A 207 8.23 24.65 13.46
C GLN A 207 7.67 23.22 13.50
N VAL A 208 8.53 22.26 13.79
CA VAL A 208 8.16 20.84 13.81
C VAL A 208 8.55 20.26 15.17
N THR A 209 7.58 19.66 15.84
CA THR A 209 7.75 18.96 17.13
C THR A 209 7.50 17.48 16.93
N ASN A 210 8.49 16.66 17.25
CA ASN A 210 8.35 15.20 17.30
C ASN A 210 7.73 14.81 18.64
N THR A 211 6.54 14.21 18.62
CA THR A 211 5.86 13.73 19.83
C THR A 211 6.06 12.24 20.08
N ALA A 212 6.72 11.52 19.16
CA ALA A 212 7.03 10.11 19.33
C ALA A 212 8.24 9.88 20.23
N GLY A 213 8.34 8.66 20.77
CA GLY A 213 9.46 8.19 21.59
C GLY A 213 10.71 7.81 20.80
N THR A 214 10.72 7.97 19.47
CA THR A 214 11.86 7.65 18.60
C THR A 214 12.25 8.86 17.75
N ALA A 215 13.52 8.93 17.36
CA ALA A 215 13.97 9.94 16.41
C ALA A 215 13.36 9.69 15.01
N LEU A 216 13.02 10.76 14.29
CA LEU A 216 12.36 10.69 12.99
C LEU A 216 13.11 11.51 11.94
N ALA A 217 13.22 11.01 10.72
CA ALA A 217 13.81 11.72 9.58
C ALA A 217 12.70 12.15 8.59
N PRO A 218 12.13 13.36 8.72
CA PRO A 218 10.98 13.76 7.94
C PRO A 218 11.32 14.25 6.53
N HIS A 219 10.50 13.85 5.56
CA HIS A 219 10.45 14.38 4.21
C HIS A 219 9.14 15.14 4.00
N PHE A 220 9.23 16.39 3.56
CA PHE A 220 8.07 17.29 3.52
C PHE A 220 7.56 17.48 2.10
N THR A 221 6.25 17.64 1.94
CA THR A 221 5.63 18.07 0.68
C THR A 221 4.33 18.83 0.96
N LEU A 222 3.86 19.58 -0.04
CA LEU A 222 2.51 20.13 -0.06
C LEU A 222 1.64 19.27 -0.97
N THR A 223 0.37 19.13 -0.64
CA THR A 223 -0.61 18.42 -1.49
C THR A 223 -1.88 19.23 -1.62
N LEU A 224 -2.45 19.23 -2.82
CA LEU A 224 -3.64 20.01 -3.19
C LEU A 224 -4.91 19.13 -3.37
N GLY A 225 -4.83 17.86 -3.01
CA GLY A 225 -5.86 16.86 -3.26
C GLY A 225 -5.25 15.46 -3.27
N GLN A 226 -5.67 14.63 -4.24
CA GLN A 226 -5.19 13.25 -4.38
C GLN A 226 -3.75 13.15 -4.92
N GLY A 227 -3.27 14.19 -5.62
CA GLY A 227 -1.91 14.25 -6.15
C GLY A 227 -0.87 14.54 -5.06
N MET A 228 0.34 14.03 -5.27
CA MET A 228 1.47 14.23 -4.37
C MET A 228 2.60 14.95 -5.10
N ASP A 229 2.90 16.17 -4.67
CA ASP A 229 4.04 16.90 -5.21
C ASP A 229 5.36 16.29 -4.74
N PRO A 230 6.45 16.41 -5.52
CA PRO A 230 7.74 15.89 -5.11
C PRO A 230 8.19 16.55 -3.81
N TYR A 231 8.98 15.82 -3.02
CA TYR A 231 9.45 16.31 -1.74
C TYR A 231 10.21 17.62 -1.85
N TRP A 232 9.85 18.54 -0.97
CA TRP A 232 10.56 19.80 -0.81
C TRP A 232 11.90 19.53 -0.15
N ARG A 233 12.92 20.25 -0.61
CA ARG A 233 14.27 20.15 -0.06
C ARG A 233 14.34 20.93 1.25
N ILE A 234 14.90 20.29 2.27
CA ILE A 234 15.29 20.96 3.53
C ILE A 234 16.54 21.80 3.24
N VAL A 235 16.40 23.12 3.31
CA VAL A 235 17.49 24.09 3.15
C VAL A 235 18.18 24.35 4.48
N ARG A 236 17.40 24.40 5.57
CA ARG A 236 17.88 24.50 6.96
C ARG A 236 17.02 23.65 7.87
N GLY A 237 17.63 23.12 8.93
CA GLY A 237 16.98 22.20 9.87
C GLY A 237 17.72 20.86 9.94
N PRO A 238 17.51 20.07 11.02
CA PRO A 238 18.19 18.79 11.16
C PRO A 238 17.61 17.75 10.19
N ARG A 239 18.44 16.81 9.72
CA ARG A 239 17.93 15.68 8.91
C ARG A 239 17.09 14.70 9.72
N THR A 240 17.40 14.60 11.01
CA THR A 240 16.74 13.72 11.97
C THR A 240 16.34 14.55 13.19
N LEU A 241 15.07 14.49 13.56
CA LEU A 241 14.50 15.15 14.72
C LEU A 241 14.44 14.15 15.88
N PRO A 242 15.19 14.36 16.98
CA PRO A 242 15.12 13.50 18.15
C PRO A 242 13.70 13.34 18.72
N ALA A 243 13.49 12.28 19.49
CA ALA A 243 12.25 12.07 20.23
C ALA A 243 11.93 13.30 21.10
N HIS A 244 10.65 13.67 21.19
CA HIS A 244 10.16 14.76 22.05
C HIS A 244 10.82 16.13 21.83
N SER A 245 11.46 16.34 20.68
CA SER A 245 12.20 17.57 20.38
C SER A 245 11.49 18.45 19.37
N THR A 246 11.83 19.73 19.36
CA THR A 246 11.31 20.72 18.41
C THR A 246 12.44 21.35 17.62
N ALA A 247 12.26 21.49 16.32
CA ALA A 247 13.22 22.19 15.46
C ALA A 247 12.52 23.06 14.42
N ARG A 248 13.25 24.07 13.95
CA ARG A 248 12.84 24.93 12.84
C ARG A 248 13.38 24.37 11.54
N TYR A 249 12.51 24.27 10.54
CA TYR A 249 12.85 23.84 9.19
C TYR A 249 12.60 24.96 8.20
N GLU A 250 13.46 25.05 7.20
CA GLU A 250 13.27 25.89 6.03
C GLU A 250 13.24 25.01 4.79
N LEU A 251 12.11 25.05 4.07
CA LEU A 251 11.84 24.20 2.92
C LEU A 251 11.82 25.00 1.64
N ARG A 252 12.30 24.39 0.55
CA ARG A 252 12.23 24.93 -0.81
C ARG A 252 11.64 23.90 -1.76
N PRO A 253 10.65 24.27 -2.61
CA PRO A 253 10.08 23.36 -3.58
C PRO A 253 11.13 22.93 -4.62
N PRO A 254 10.97 21.75 -5.25
CA PRO A 254 11.94 21.20 -6.21
C PRO A 254 12.23 22.15 -7.39
N SER A 255 11.18 22.71 -8.01
CA SER A 255 11.25 23.69 -9.09
C SER A 255 11.66 25.09 -8.64
N GLY A 256 11.90 25.29 -7.33
CA GLY A 256 12.20 26.59 -6.73
C GLY A 256 11.00 27.49 -6.49
N ARG A 257 9.84 27.23 -7.11
CA ARG A 257 8.57 27.92 -6.84
C ARG A 257 7.40 26.93 -6.86
N PHE A 258 6.51 27.07 -5.89
CA PHE A 258 5.25 26.35 -5.81
C PHE A 258 4.11 27.30 -6.17
N ARG A 259 3.27 26.93 -7.14
CA ARG A 259 2.11 27.73 -7.55
C ARG A 259 0.96 27.46 -6.59
N LEU A 260 0.43 28.52 -5.99
CA LEU A 260 -0.73 28.40 -5.13
C LEU A 260 -1.98 28.14 -5.98
N PRO A 261 -2.81 27.15 -5.61
CA PRO A 261 -4.10 26.96 -6.27
C PRO A 261 -5.09 28.07 -5.90
N GLY A 262 -6.26 28.05 -6.54
CA GLY A 262 -7.36 28.98 -6.27
C GLY A 262 -7.75 29.04 -4.78
N PRO A 263 -8.44 30.12 -4.34
CA PRO A 263 -8.61 30.46 -2.93
C PRO A 263 -9.28 29.37 -2.07
N HIS A 264 -10.13 28.53 -2.66
CA HIS A 264 -10.86 27.46 -1.97
C HIS A 264 -10.14 26.10 -1.96
N ALA A 265 -8.98 26.00 -2.61
CA ALA A 265 -8.24 24.75 -2.64
C ALA A 265 -7.51 24.51 -1.31
N ARG A 266 -7.79 23.36 -0.70
CA ARG A 266 -7.17 22.91 0.54
C ARG A 266 -5.72 22.53 0.30
N ILE A 267 -4.81 23.18 1.02
CA ILE A 267 -3.37 22.90 0.99
C ILE A 267 -3.02 22.15 2.26
N ARG A 268 -2.56 20.90 2.12
CA ARG A 268 -2.04 20.12 3.25
C ARG A 268 -0.53 20.04 3.19
N LEU A 269 0.13 20.38 4.29
CA LEU A 269 1.52 20.05 4.53
C LEU A 269 1.59 18.61 5.03
N ARG A 270 2.42 17.79 4.39
CA ARG A 270 2.63 16.40 4.78
C ARG A 270 4.11 16.17 5.09
N ALA A 271 4.36 15.42 6.16
CA ALA A 271 5.66 14.91 6.53
C ALA A 271 5.62 13.38 6.57
N PHE A 272 6.56 12.76 5.85
CA PHE A 272 6.71 11.32 5.74
C PHE A 272 8.05 10.89 6.33
N THR A 273 8.08 9.71 6.94
CA THR A 273 9.32 9.09 7.43
C THR A 273 9.41 7.66 6.89
N ALA A 274 10.63 7.17 6.69
CA ALA A 274 10.85 5.84 6.13
C ALA A 274 10.99 4.74 7.21
N SER A 275 11.53 5.09 8.38
CA SER A 275 11.72 4.18 9.51
C SER A 275 11.60 4.93 10.85
N PRO A 276 10.59 4.62 11.68
CA PRO A 276 9.36 3.89 11.32
C PRO A 276 8.64 4.56 10.14
N GLN A 277 7.73 3.86 9.46
CA GLN A 277 6.93 4.48 8.39
C GLN A 277 5.77 5.27 8.98
N THR A 278 5.87 6.61 8.93
CA THR A 278 4.86 7.50 9.51
C THR A 278 4.40 8.58 8.52
N LEU A 279 3.20 9.08 8.75
CA LEU A 279 2.64 10.25 8.09
C LEU A 279 2.15 11.22 9.16
N SER A 280 2.44 12.50 8.97
CA SER A 280 1.80 13.60 9.69
C SER A 280 1.36 14.66 8.70
N SER A 281 0.16 15.18 8.88
CA SER A 281 -0.48 16.14 7.99
C SER A 281 -1.02 17.32 8.80
N ALA A 282 -0.88 18.52 8.25
CA ALA A 282 -1.47 19.74 8.78
C ALA A 282 -2.13 20.51 7.63
N ASP A 283 -3.31 21.09 7.89
CA ASP A 283 -3.91 22.06 6.98
C ASP A 283 -3.20 23.40 7.14
N VAL A 284 -2.71 23.96 6.03
CA VAL A 284 -1.83 25.13 6.05
C VAL A 284 -2.27 26.22 5.07
N GLN A 285 -3.51 26.12 4.58
CA GLN A 285 -4.02 27.02 3.54
C GLN A 285 -3.98 28.50 3.94
N GLY A 286 -4.23 28.82 5.21
CA GLY A 286 -4.26 30.19 5.69
C GLY A 286 -2.85 30.74 5.84
N GLU A 287 -1.97 29.97 6.47
CA GLU A 287 -0.60 30.33 6.80
C GLU A 287 0.27 30.44 5.56
N VAL A 288 0.07 29.55 4.58
CA VAL A 288 0.82 29.57 3.32
C VAL A 288 0.38 30.71 2.40
N ARG A 289 -0.84 31.24 2.56
CA ARG A 289 -1.34 32.38 1.78
C ARG A 289 -1.09 33.73 2.43
N ARG A 290 -0.77 33.77 3.74
CA ARG A 290 -0.42 35.01 4.43
C ARG A 290 0.93 35.50 3.90
N PRO A 291 0.99 36.72 3.33
CA PRO A 291 2.27 37.35 3.07
C PRO A 291 3.01 37.53 4.40
N GLY A 292 4.20 36.95 4.50
CA GLY A 292 5.13 37.16 5.62
C GLY A 292 6.11 38.28 5.36
#